data_AF-A0A7Y0G7U8-F1
#
_entry.id   AF-A0A7Y0G7U8-F1
#
_cell.length_a   1.000
_cell.length_b   1.000
_cell.length_c   1.000
_cell.angle_alpha   90.00
_cell.angle_beta   90.00
_cell.angle_gamma   90.00
#
_symmetry.space_group_name_H-M   'P 1'
#
loop_
_entity.id
_entity.type
_entity.pdbx_description
1 polymer ?
#
loop_
_entity_poly.entity_id
_entity_poly.type
_entity_poly.pdbx_seq_one_letter_code
_entity_poly.pdbx_strand_id
1 'polypeptide(L)'
;MSTNQSLNRPIPVRATEIEQQLQARLKPTRLEVLDESSDHAGHAGANDQGFGSHFRVRIASPYFAGKTRLACHRLVYDAMQNFIDQGLHALAIEILDSP
;
A
#
# COMPACT_ATOMS: atom_id res chain seq x y z
N MET A 1 2.11 26.90 32.13
CA MET A 1 1.12 26.07 31.41
C MET A 1 1.48 26.14 29.93
N SER A 2 2.33 25.25 29.45
CA SER A 2 2.77 25.23 28.04
C SER A 2 2.03 24.10 27.33
N THR A 3 1.17 24.49 26.40
CA THR A 3 0.32 23.60 25.60
C THR A 3 1.17 22.78 24.65
N ASN A 4 1.24 21.48 24.91
CA ASN A 4 1.86 20.49 24.03
C ASN A 4 0.85 20.11 22.94
N GLN A 5 0.72 20.94 21.89
CA GLN A 5 -0.02 20.55 20.69
C GLN A 5 0.91 19.68 19.83
N SER A 6 0.87 18.38 20.09
CA SER A 6 1.44 17.36 19.21
C SER A 6 0.71 17.44 17.86
N LEU A 7 1.39 18.01 16.87
CA LEU A 7 0.96 18.00 15.47
C LEU A 7 0.90 16.54 15.00
N ASN A 8 -0.27 15.91 15.11
CA ASN A 8 -0.55 14.59 14.55
C ASN A 8 -0.70 14.71 13.02
N ARG A 9 0.40 15.05 12.34
CA ARG A 9 0.48 15.00 10.88
C ARG A 9 0.60 13.51 10.51
N PRO A 10 -0.29 12.96 9.65
CA PRO A 10 -0.14 11.59 9.22
C PRO A 10 1.25 11.42 8.60
N ILE A 11 2.03 10.47 9.13
CA ILE A 11 3.35 10.17 8.58
C ILE A 11 3.09 9.52 7.21
N PRO A 12 3.58 10.10 6.12
CA PRO A 12 3.36 9.55 4.80
C PRO A 12 3.98 8.15 4.71
N VAL A 13 3.16 7.20 4.26
CA VAL A 13 3.55 5.79 4.13
C VAL A 13 4.69 5.68 3.12
N ARG A 14 5.70 4.87 3.42
CA ARG A 14 6.81 4.59 2.50
C ARG A 14 6.61 3.25 1.79
N ALA A 15 7.08 3.16 0.54
CA ALA A 15 7.07 1.90 -0.21
C ALA A 15 7.73 0.75 0.56
N THR A 16 8.83 1.03 1.27
CA THR A 16 9.57 0.03 2.07
C THR A 16 8.74 -0.56 3.21
N GLU A 17 7.83 0.21 3.81
CA GLU A 17 6.95 -0.26 4.89
C GLU A 17 5.87 -1.21 4.33
N ILE A 18 5.32 -0.86 3.16
CA ILE A 18 4.39 -1.70 2.41
C ILE A 18 5.08 -3.00 2.00
N GLU A 19 6.31 -2.92 1.48
CA GLU A 19 7.09 -4.10 1.09
C GLU A 19 7.29 -5.07 2.25
N GLN A 20 7.73 -4.57 3.41
CA GLN A 20 7.95 -5.38 4.61
C GLN A 20 6.66 -6.06 5.09
N GLN A 21 5.54 -5.33 5.11
CA GLN A 21 4.24 -5.86 5.50
C GLN A 21 3.78 -6.98 4.57
N LEU A 22 3.87 -6.77 3.26
CA LEU A 22 3.47 -7.75 2.26
C LEU A 22 4.40 -8.97 2.26
N GLN A 23 5.70 -8.76 2.48
CA GLN A 23 6.67 -9.85 2.67
C GLN A 23 6.31 -10.72 3.87
N ALA A 24 6.03 -10.11 5.02
CA ALA A 24 5.70 -10.83 6.23
C ALA A 24 4.36 -11.60 6.13
N ARG A 25 3.33 -10.98 5.54
CA ARG A 25 1.97 -11.55 5.51
C ARG A 25 1.72 -12.51 4.36
N LEU A 26 2.27 -12.22 3.18
CA LEU A 26 1.93 -12.95 1.95
C LEU A 26 3.13 -13.69 1.35
N LYS A 27 4.32 -13.64 1.97
CA LYS A 27 5.52 -14.39 1.52
C LYS A 27 5.66 -14.44 -0.01
N PRO A 28 5.65 -13.29 -0.69
CA PRO A 28 5.61 -13.24 -2.12
C PRO A 28 6.91 -13.78 -2.72
N THR A 29 6.78 -14.45 -3.86
CA THR A 29 7.93 -14.88 -4.68
C THR A 29 8.41 -13.75 -5.58
N ARG A 30 7.54 -12.78 -5.89
CA ARG A 30 7.88 -11.50 -6.52
C ARG A 30 7.07 -10.39 -5.90
N LEU A 31 7.71 -9.26 -5.62
CA LEU A 31 7.08 -8.08 -5.07
C LEU A 31 7.75 -6.83 -5.64
N GLU A 32 6.94 -5.92 -6.16
CA GLU A 32 7.33 -4.56 -6.55
C GLU A 32 6.29 -3.59 -5.99
N VAL A 33 6.76 -2.54 -5.30
CA VAL A 33 5.91 -1.49 -4.74
C VAL A 33 6.36 -0.15 -5.30
N LEU A 34 5.46 0.53 -6.01
CA LEU A 34 5.72 1.80 -6.68
C LEU A 34 4.86 2.89 -6.03
N ASP A 35 5.49 3.99 -5.61
CA ASP A 35 4.77 5.19 -5.18
C ASP A 35 4.40 6.00 -6.43
N GLU A 36 3.10 6.04 -6.76
CA GLU A 36 2.53 6.78 -7.91
C GLU A 36 1.87 8.09 -7.45
N SER A 37 2.10 8.52 -6.20
CA SER A 37 1.44 9.70 -5.64
C SER A 37 1.79 10.99 -6.38
N SER A 38 3.00 11.10 -6.92
CA SER A 38 3.45 12.29 -7.66
C SER A 38 2.67 12.48 -8.96
N ASP A 39 2.24 11.40 -9.60
CA ASP A 39 1.40 11.44 -10.81
C ASP A 39 -0.03 11.91 -10.51
N HIS A 40 -0.41 11.91 -9.23
CA HIS A 40 -1.72 12.32 -8.75
C HIS A 40 -1.69 13.59 -7.88
N ALA A 41 -0.53 14.22 -7.70
CA ALA A 41 -0.39 15.43 -6.90
C ALA A 41 -1.34 16.53 -7.43
N GLY A 42 -2.28 16.97 -6.58
CA GLY A 42 -3.27 18.01 -6.92
C GLY A 42 -4.65 17.50 -7.37
N HIS A 43 -4.89 16.18 -7.42
CA HIS A 43 -6.21 15.60 -7.64
C HIS A 43 -6.98 15.33 -6.34
N ALA A 44 -8.31 15.20 -6.42
CA ALA A 44 -9.14 14.81 -5.28
C ALA A 44 -8.73 13.44 -4.76
N GLY A 45 -8.19 13.39 -3.53
CA GLY A 45 -7.66 12.17 -2.90
C GLY A 45 -6.12 12.12 -2.79
N ALA A 46 -5.40 13.07 -3.38
CA ALA A 46 -3.98 13.24 -3.12
C ALA A 46 -3.75 13.98 -1.80
N ASN A 47 -2.71 13.58 -1.06
CA ASN A 47 -2.26 14.37 0.07
C ASN A 47 -1.47 15.62 -0.39
N ASP A 48 -1.37 16.64 0.46
CA ASP A 48 -0.63 17.88 0.17
C ASP A 48 0.89 17.66 -0.03
N GLN A 49 1.38 16.44 0.20
CA GLN A 49 2.80 16.09 0.19
C GLN A 49 3.25 15.49 -1.15
N GLY A 50 2.35 14.94 -1.96
CA GLY A 50 2.65 14.36 -3.27
C GLY A 50 3.35 12.99 -3.24
N PHE A 51 3.39 12.32 -2.07
CA PHE A 51 3.95 10.98 -1.84
C PHE A 51 3.21 10.26 -0.71
N GLY A 52 3.23 8.94 -0.67
CA GLY A 52 2.57 8.19 0.42
C GLY A 52 1.03 8.10 0.34
N SER A 53 0.44 8.42 -0.82
CA SER A 53 -1.00 8.56 -1.05
C SER A 53 -1.54 7.51 -2.03
N HIS A 54 -0.82 7.27 -3.14
CA HIS A 54 -1.19 6.32 -4.19
C HIS A 54 -0.04 5.36 -4.41
N PHE A 55 -0.32 4.06 -4.37
CA PHE A 55 0.68 3.04 -4.63
C PHE A 55 0.18 1.99 -5.62
N ARG A 56 1.12 1.42 -6.37
CA ARG A 56 0.93 0.19 -7.11
C ARG A 56 1.73 -0.93 -6.48
N VAL A 57 1.08 -2.06 -6.28
CA VAL A 57 1.69 -3.30 -5.82
C VAL A 57 1.57 -4.34 -6.92
N ARG A 58 2.71 -4.86 -7.36
CA ARG A 58 2.78 -6.00 -8.29
C ARG A 58 3.32 -7.18 -7.52
N ILE A 59 2.53 -8.25 -7.41
CA ILE A 59 2.80 -9.31 -6.45
C ILE A 59 2.47 -10.69 -6.99
N ALA A 60 3.41 -11.64 -6.84
CA ALA A 60 3.19 -13.07 -6.98
C ALA A 60 3.39 -13.74 -5.61
N SER A 61 2.52 -14.67 -5.23
CA SER A 61 2.61 -15.39 -3.96
C SER A 61 2.02 -16.80 -4.06
N PRO A 62 2.60 -17.80 -3.37
CA PRO A 62 2.00 -19.14 -3.25
C PRO A 62 0.59 -19.11 -2.64
N TYR A 63 0.28 -18.10 -1.81
CA TYR A 63 -1.05 -17.93 -1.23
C TYR A 63 -2.13 -17.58 -2.27
N PHE A 64 -1.75 -17.20 -3.50
CA PHE A 64 -2.69 -16.92 -4.58
C PHE A 64 -3.06 -18.15 -5.39
N ALA A 65 -2.37 -19.28 -5.21
CA ALA A 65 -2.62 -20.51 -5.96
C ALA A 65 -4.08 -20.98 -5.81
N GLY A 66 -4.74 -21.24 -6.95
CA GLY A 66 -6.13 -21.70 -7.00
C GLY A 66 -7.18 -20.66 -6.58
N LYS A 67 -6.81 -19.40 -6.35
CA LYS A 67 -7.73 -18.33 -5.99
C LYS A 67 -8.12 -17.49 -7.20
N THR A 68 -9.34 -16.95 -7.18
CA THR A 68 -9.76 -15.97 -8.17
C THR A 68 -9.01 -14.65 -7.96
N ARG A 69 -8.90 -13.84 -9.02
CA ARG A 69 -8.26 -12.51 -8.93
C ARG A 69 -8.84 -11.65 -7.80
N LEU A 70 -10.16 -11.66 -7.63
CA LEU A 70 -10.83 -10.93 -6.55
C LEU A 70 -10.39 -11.43 -5.16
N ALA A 71 -10.28 -12.74 -4.97
CA ALA A 71 -9.80 -13.31 -3.71
C ALA A 71 -8.33 -12.94 -3.43
N CYS A 72 -7.48 -12.90 -4.45
CA CYS A 72 -6.09 -12.43 -4.31
C CYS A 72 -6.04 -10.95 -3.93
N HIS A 73 -6.83 -10.09 -4.58
CA HIS A 73 -6.91 -8.67 -4.23
C HIS A 73 -7.37 -8.48 -2.78
N ARG A 74 -8.39 -9.24 -2.33
CA ARG A 74 -8.83 -9.20 -0.92
C ARG A 74 -7.71 -9.51 0.06
N LEU A 75 -6.90 -10.54 -0.20
CA LEU A 75 -5.75 -10.87 0.65
C LEU A 75 -4.72 -9.73 0.75
N VAL A 76 -4.49 -9.02 -0.36
CA VAL A 76 -3.59 -7.87 -0.38
C VAL A 76 -4.19 -6.69 0.39
N TYR A 77 -5.48 -6.37 0.18
CA TYR A 77 -6.18 -5.34 0.95
C TYR A 77 -6.18 -5.63 2.46
N ASP A 78 -6.50 -6.87 2.86
CA ASP A 78 -6.48 -7.30 4.26
C ASP A 78 -5.07 -7.18 4.89
N ALA A 79 -4.03 -7.41 4.09
CA ALA A 79 -2.65 -7.21 4.52
C ALA A 79 -2.28 -5.73 4.72
N MET A 80 -2.95 -4.82 4.01
CA MET A 80 -2.64 -3.39 3.93
C MET A 80 -3.59 -2.48 4.72
N GLN A 81 -4.61 -3.03 5.38
CA GLN A 81 -5.62 -2.25 6.13
C GLN A 81 -5.00 -1.22 7.09
N ASN A 82 -3.91 -1.59 7.78
CA ASN A 82 -3.19 -0.69 8.68
C ASN A 82 -2.65 0.57 8.00
N PHE A 83 -2.25 0.50 6.73
CA PHE A 83 -1.77 1.66 5.97
C PHE A 83 -2.92 2.49 5.43
N ILE A 84 -4.04 1.86 5.05
CA ILE A 84 -5.26 2.55 4.64
C ILE A 84 -5.77 3.41 5.80
N ASP A 85 -5.79 2.85 7.01
CA ASP A 85 -6.18 3.57 8.22
C ASP A 85 -5.21 4.73 8.56
N GLN A 86 -3.96 4.69 8.06
CA GLN A 86 -2.94 5.73 8.22
C GLN A 86 -2.96 6.81 7.12
N GLY A 87 -3.84 6.68 6.12
CA GLY A 87 -3.98 7.68 5.06
C GLY A 87 -3.46 7.26 3.68
N LEU A 88 -3.18 5.97 3.46
CA LEU A 88 -3.03 5.44 2.11
C LEU A 88 -4.38 5.55 1.39
N HIS A 89 -4.47 6.39 0.35
CA HIS A 89 -5.72 6.71 -0.33
C HIS A 89 -6.09 5.73 -1.44
N ALA A 90 -5.10 5.27 -2.22
CA ALA A 90 -5.35 4.33 -3.32
C ALA A 90 -4.27 3.27 -3.45
N LEU A 91 -4.71 2.05 -3.78
CA LEU A 91 -3.84 0.91 -4.01
C LEU A 91 -4.24 0.19 -5.30
N ALA A 92 -3.41 0.32 -6.33
CA ALA A 92 -3.49 -0.49 -7.54
C ALA A 92 -2.82 -1.84 -7.28
N ILE A 93 -3.51 -2.95 -7.58
CA ILE A 93 -2.99 -4.30 -7.36
C ILE A 93 -2.90 -5.02 -8.71
N GLU A 94 -1.70 -5.49 -9.03
CA GLU A 94 -1.42 -6.38 -10.15
C GLU A 94 -0.97 -7.73 -9.61
N ILE A 95 -1.77 -8.76 -9.83
CA ILE A 95 -1.37 -10.14 -9.52
C ILE A 95 -0.50 -10.62 -10.68
N LEU A 96 0.74 -10.93 -10.37
CA LEU A 96 1.70 -11.49 -11.31
C LEU A 96 1.52 -13.01 -11.38
N ASP A 97 1.70 -13.58 -12.56
CA ASP A 97 1.76 -15.03 -12.70
C ASP A 97 2.99 -15.56 -11.95
N SER A 98 2.80 -16.61 -11.17
CA SER A 98 3.95 -17.35 -10.63
C SER A 98 4.62 -18.07 -11.82
N PRO A 99 5.95 -17.95 -12.00
CA PRO A 99 6.65 -18.76 -13.00
C PRO A 99 6.50 -20.27 -12.70
#